data_AF-A7T8P7-F1
#
_entry.id   AF-A7T8P7-F1
#
_cell.length_a   1.000
_cell.length_b   1.000
_cell.length_c   1.000
_cell.angle_alpha   90.00
_cell.angle_beta   90.00
_cell.angle_gamma   90.00
#
_symmetry.space_group_name_H-M   'P 1'
#
loop_
_entity.id
_entity.type
_entity.pdbx_description
1 polymer ?
#
loop_
_entity_poly.entity_id
_entity_poly.type
_entity_poly.pdbx_seq_one_letter_code
_entity_poly.pdbx_strand_id
1 'polypeptide(L)'
;CWSPIGRSGGQQKLSLGTYCDRKGTAMHELMHTLGFFHEQSRRDRDNYITIHWDNIQSDKQFNFQKYEHGKVDTLGAPYDYGSIMHYPMFAFSSNGRATIVPKDPTASIGQRRGFSKVDLQQLNKLY
;
A
#
# COMPACT_ATOMS: atom_id res chain seq x y z
N CYS A 1 -7.17 -5.46 9.18
CA CYS A 1 -7.36 -6.34 8.02
C CYS A 1 -5.97 -6.74 7.57
N TRP A 2 -5.75 -7.98 7.13
CA TRP A 2 -4.44 -8.44 6.69
C TRP A 2 -4.54 -9.65 5.76
N SER A 3 -3.56 -9.79 4.88
CA SER A 3 -3.34 -10.97 4.05
C SER A 3 -1.83 -11.21 3.84
N PRO A 4 -1.37 -12.47 3.75
CA PRO A 4 -0.04 -12.77 3.24
C PRO A 4 0.11 -12.35 1.78
N ILE A 5 1.34 -12.03 1.39
CA ILE A 5 1.64 -11.53 0.04
C ILE A 5 1.98 -12.71 -0.88
N GLY A 6 1.25 -12.81 -1.98
CA GLY A 6 1.42 -13.88 -2.97
C GLY A 6 0.94 -15.25 -2.49
N ARG A 7 1.31 -16.29 -3.25
CA ARG A 7 0.96 -17.69 -2.97
C ARG A 7 1.89 -18.27 -1.91
N SER A 8 1.37 -18.56 -0.72
CA SER A 8 2.12 -19.21 0.37
C SER A 8 2.26 -20.74 0.21
N GLY A 9 1.44 -21.35 -0.65
CA GLY A 9 1.29 -22.80 -0.73
C GLY A 9 0.35 -23.36 0.35
N GLY A 10 -0.48 -24.35 0.00
CA GLY A 10 -1.49 -24.88 0.91
C GLY A 10 -2.59 -23.85 1.27
N GLN A 11 -3.18 -23.99 2.46
CA GLN A 11 -4.20 -23.05 2.96
C GLN A 11 -3.56 -21.71 3.37
N GLN A 12 -4.06 -20.62 2.80
CA GLN A 12 -3.67 -19.25 3.15
C GLN A 12 -4.85 -18.51 3.80
N LYS A 13 -4.64 -17.96 4.99
CA LYS A 13 -5.68 -17.19 5.71
C LYS A 13 -5.56 -15.70 5.39
N LEU A 14 -6.71 -15.06 5.24
CA LEU A 14 -6.89 -13.61 5.11
C LEU A 14 -7.92 -13.17 6.16
N SER A 15 -7.71 -12.01 6.77
CA SER A 15 -8.60 -11.48 7.82
C SER A 15 -9.31 -10.20 7.40
N LEU A 16 -10.64 -10.29 7.27
CA LEU A 16 -11.56 -9.16 7.25
C LEU A 16 -12.32 -9.11 8.58
N GLY A 17 -11.63 -8.67 9.63
CA GLY A 17 -12.23 -8.49 10.96
C GLY A 17 -13.22 -7.32 11.02
N THR A 18 -13.65 -6.98 12.24
CA THR A 18 -14.52 -5.83 12.49
C THR A 18 -13.94 -4.56 11.86
N TYR A 19 -14.79 -3.78 11.16
CA TYR A 19 -14.44 -2.57 10.39
C TYR A 19 -13.67 -2.80 9.07
N CYS A 20 -13.46 -4.06 8.66
CA CYS A 20 -12.81 -4.42 7.40
C CYS A 20 -13.79 -4.87 6.29
N ASP A 21 -15.08 -4.86 6.56
CA ASP A 21 -16.18 -5.39 5.74
C ASP A 21 -16.55 -4.50 4.53
N ARG A 22 -15.66 -3.59 4.14
CA ARG A 22 -15.87 -2.69 3.01
C ARG A 22 -15.28 -3.29 1.74
N LYS A 23 -15.97 -3.13 0.61
CA LYS A 23 -15.53 -3.60 -0.72
C LYS A 23 -14.06 -3.29 -1.01
N GLY A 24 -13.63 -2.03 -0.86
CA GLY A 24 -12.26 -1.65 -1.17
C GLY A 24 -11.22 -2.22 -0.21
N THR A 25 -11.59 -2.49 1.04
CA THR A 25 -10.72 -3.20 1.98
C THR A 25 -10.54 -4.66 1.56
N ALA A 26 -11.63 -5.34 1.20
CA ALA A 26 -11.54 -6.70 0.67
C ALA A 26 -10.69 -6.77 -0.61
N MET A 27 -10.85 -5.80 -1.52
CA MET A 27 -10.02 -5.68 -2.73
C MET A 27 -8.53 -5.46 -2.41
N HIS A 28 -8.20 -4.61 -1.43
CA HIS A 28 -6.83 -4.38 -0.97
C HIS A 28 -6.19 -5.67 -0.44
N GLU A 29 -6.88 -6.40 0.43
CA GLU A 29 -6.34 -7.64 1.01
C GLU A 29 -6.23 -8.77 -0.03
N LEU A 30 -7.14 -8.82 -1.01
CA LEU A 30 -7.01 -9.75 -2.14
C LEU A 30 -5.85 -9.38 -3.06
N MET A 31 -5.58 -8.09 -3.26
CA MET A 31 -4.44 -7.64 -4.05
C MET A 31 -3.10 -8.00 -3.38
N HIS A 32 -3.02 -7.97 -2.04
CA HIS A 32 -1.89 -8.59 -1.32
C HIS A 32 -1.73 -10.08 -1.67
N THR A 33 -2.81 -10.86 -1.62
CA THR A 33 -2.78 -12.29 -1.99
C THR A 33 -2.29 -12.53 -3.42
N LEU A 34 -2.53 -11.58 -4.33
CA LEU A 34 -2.06 -11.61 -5.72
C LEU A 34 -0.58 -11.19 -5.88
N GLY A 35 0.12 -10.89 -4.79
CA GLY A 35 1.55 -10.60 -4.80
C GLY A 35 1.93 -9.13 -4.74
N PHE A 36 0.96 -8.24 -4.51
CA PHE A 36 1.23 -6.80 -4.49
C PHE A 36 1.59 -6.32 -3.08
N PHE A 37 2.65 -5.53 -3.02
CA PHE A 37 3.07 -4.83 -1.83
C PHE A 37 2.40 -3.45 -1.74
N HIS A 38 2.57 -2.77 -0.61
CA HIS A 38 2.09 -1.39 -0.50
C HIS A 38 2.87 -0.42 -1.39
N GLU A 39 2.15 0.50 -2.02
CA GLU A 39 2.73 1.47 -2.97
C GLU A 39 3.74 2.40 -2.28
N GLN A 40 3.44 2.85 -1.05
CA GLN A 40 4.36 3.71 -0.28
C GLN A 40 5.65 3.01 0.15
N SER A 41 5.76 1.69 -0.04
CA SER A 41 6.94 0.90 0.30
C SER A 41 7.82 0.62 -0.93
N ARG A 42 7.48 1.16 -2.10
CA ARG A 42 8.35 1.14 -3.28
C ARG A 42 9.70 1.80 -3.00
N ARG A 43 10.74 1.36 -3.71
CA ARG A 43 12.09 1.91 -3.55
C ARG A 43 12.21 3.37 -3.96
N ASP A 44 11.49 3.76 -5.00
CA ASP A 44 11.46 5.10 -5.57
C ASP A 44 10.48 6.04 -4.83
N ARG A 45 9.79 5.58 -3.78
CA ARG A 45 8.73 6.35 -3.10
C ARG A 45 9.18 7.72 -2.60
N ASP A 46 10.44 7.88 -2.20
CA ASP A 46 10.96 9.16 -1.71
C ASP A 46 11.05 10.24 -2.81
N ASN A 47 10.86 9.89 -4.09
CA ASN A 47 10.71 10.87 -5.17
C ASN A 47 9.29 11.46 -5.25
N TYR A 48 8.31 10.81 -4.62
CA TYR A 48 6.88 11.10 -4.77
C TYR A 48 6.21 11.49 -3.45
N ILE A 49 6.67 10.93 -2.33
CA ILE A 49 6.11 11.19 -1.01
C ILE A 49 7.21 11.50 0.01
N THR A 50 6.83 12.20 1.07
CA THR A 50 7.65 12.41 2.27
C THR A 50 7.03 11.62 3.43
N ILE A 51 7.86 10.86 4.14
CA ILE A 51 7.47 10.15 5.37
C ILE A 51 7.88 10.99 6.57
N HIS A 52 6.92 11.35 7.42
CA HIS A 52 7.16 12.04 8.69
C HIS A 52 7.29 11.01 9.82
N TRP A 53 8.49 10.48 10.00
CA TRP A 53 8.77 9.39 10.96
C TRP A 53 8.38 9.72 12.41
N ASP A 54 8.54 10.98 12.82
CA ASP A 54 8.19 11.45 14.17
C ASP A 54 6.67 11.45 14.44
N ASN A 55 5.86 11.45 13.38
CA ASN A 55 4.40 11.38 13.49
C ASN A 55 3.88 9.94 13.53
N ILE A 56 4.74 8.93 13.34
CA ILE A 56 4.34 7.52 13.28
C ILE A 56 4.45 6.89 14.68
N GLN A 57 3.47 6.06 15.04
CA GLN A 57 3.56 5.21 16.23
C GLN A 57 4.86 4.38 16.19
N SER A 58 5.64 4.41 17.27
CA SER A 58 7.00 3.83 17.29
C SER A 58 7.02 2.34 16.93
N ASP A 59 6.03 1.58 17.39
CA ASP A 59 5.86 0.15 17.09
C ASP A 59 5.29 -0.13 15.68
N LYS A 60 4.98 0.91 14.89
CA LYS A 60 4.42 0.80 13.52
C LYS A 60 5.36 1.32 12.44
N GLN A 61 6.52 1.88 12.77
CA GLN A 61 7.47 2.43 11.80
C GLN A 61 7.92 1.40 10.74
N PHE A 62 7.99 0.12 11.10
CA PHE A 62 8.36 -0.95 10.16
C PHE A 62 7.41 -1.03 8.93
N ASN A 63 6.15 -0.60 9.06
CA ASN A 63 5.17 -0.59 7.95
C ASN A 63 5.49 0.44 6.85
N PHE A 64 6.44 1.35 7.11
CA PHE A 64 6.87 2.40 6.20
C PHE A 64 8.26 2.13 5.62
N GLN A 65 8.84 0.95 5.89
CA GLN A 65 10.13 0.59 5.32
C GLN A 65 9.99 0.29 3.82
N LYS A 66 11.02 0.67 3.06
CA LYS A 66 11.09 0.35 1.63
C LYS A 66 11.54 -1.10 1.46
N TYR A 67 11.06 -1.77 0.42
CA TYR A 67 11.51 -3.13 0.12
C TYR A 67 12.93 -3.18 -0.47
N GLU A 68 13.65 -4.27 -0.18
CA GLU A 68 15.02 -4.52 -0.66
C GLU A 68 15.07 -4.78 -2.18
N HIS A 69 16.28 -4.81 -2.74
CA HIS A 69 16.47 -5.04 -4.18
C HIS A 69 16.02 -6.45 -4.55
N GLY A 70 15.36 -6.59 -5.70
CA GLY A 70 14.89 -7.89 -6.19
C GLY A 70 13.63 -8.43 -5.50
N LYS A 71 13.09 -7.76 -4.47
CA LYS A 71 11.83 -8.16 -3.82
C LYS A 71 10.57 -7.57 -4.46
N VAL A 72 10.70 -6.43 -5.12
CA VAL A 72 9.59 -5.72 -5.78
C VAL A 72 10.02 -5.31 -7.17
N ASP A 73 9.25 -5.72 -8.17
CA ASP A 73 9.32 -5.23 -9.53
C ASP A 73 8.14 -4.28 -9.77
N THR A 74 8.40 -3.07 -10.23
CA THR A 74 7.33 -2.11 -10.57
C THR A 74 6.64 -2.47 -11.88
N LEU A 75 7.17 -3.45 -12.62
CA LEU A 75 6.75 -3.85 -13.95
C LEU A 75 6.79 -2.68 -14.95
N GLY A 76 7.67 -1.70 -14.70
CA GLY A 76 7.77 -0.46 -15.48
C GLY A 76 6.64 0.54 -15.23
N ALA A 77 5.79 0.33 -14.23
CA ALA A 77 4.71 1.24 -13.91
C ALA A 77 5.20 2.50 -13.17
N PRO A 78 4.59 3.68 -13.43
CA PRO A 78 4.85 4.88 -12.66
C PRO A 78 4.39 4.71 -11.20
N TYR A 79 4.81 5.62 -10.32
CA TYR A 79 4.29 5.68 -8.96
C TYR A 79 2.82 6.11 -8.96
N ASP A 80 1.96 5.38 -8.25
CA ASP A 80 0.52 5.61 -8.28
C ASP A 80 -0.04 6.05 -6.93
N TYR A 81 -0.19 7.37 -6.75
CA TYR A 81 -0.86 7.94 -5.57
C TYR A 81 -2.28 7.40 -5.37
N GLY A 82 -2.98 7.06 -6.46
CA GLY A 82 -4.34 6.55 -6.46
C GLY A 82 -4.45 5.04 -6.24
N SER A 83 -3.34 4.33 -6.08
CA SER A 83 -3.35 2.88 -5.91
C SER A 83 -4.17 2.48 -4.68
N ILE A 84 -4.95 1.40 -4.81
CA ILE A 84 -5.65 0.81 -3.66
C ILE A 84 -4.66 0.29 -2.61
N MET A 85 -3.39 0.06 -3.02
CA MET A 85 -2.29 -0.39 -2.17
C MET A 85 -1.57 0.75 -1.47
N HIS A 86 -1.90 2.01 -1.75
CA HIS A 86 -1.30 3.16 -1.06
C HIS A 86 -1.96 3.39 0.31
N TYR A 87 -1.16 3.68 1.32
CA TYR A 87 -1.65 4.10 2.63
C TYR A 87 -2.27 5.51 2.61
N PRO A 88 -3.26 5.78 3.50
CA PRO A 88 -3.78 7.13 3.70
C PRO A 88 -2.78 8.05 4.41
N MET A 89 -2.98 9.35 4.25
CA MET A 89 -2.12 10.43 4.79
C MET A 89 -1.82 10.33 6.29
N PHE A 90 -2.77 9.82 7.09
CA PHE A 90 -2.68 9.73 8.54
C PHE A 90 -2.47 8.29 9.05
N ALA A 91 -2.04 7.37 8.18
CA ALA A 91 -1.81 5.98 8.56
C ALA A 91 -0.86 5.90 9.77
N PHE A 92 -1.27 5.16 10.81
CA PHE A 92 -0.48 4.94 12.03
C PHE A 92 0.04 6.22 12.72
N SER A 93 -0.68 7.33 12.57
CA SER A 93 -0.33 8.57 13.25
C SER A 93 -0.37 8.41 14.78
N SER A 94 0.62 8.93 15.48
CA SER A 94 0.70 8.95 16.95
C SER A 94 0.15 10.24 17.55
N ASN A 95 0.07 11.31 16.75
CA ASN A 95 -0.19 12.67 17.21
C ASN A 95 -1.25 13.41 16.37
N GLY A 96 -1.97 12.69 15.50
CA GLY A 96 -2.99 13.24 14.61
C GLY A 96 -2.44 14.02 13.41
N ARG A 97 -1.12 14.14 13.26
CA ARG A 97 -0.48 14.78 12.10
C ARG A 97 -0.22 13.77 10.98
N ALA A 98 -0.08 14.28 9.76
CA ALA A 98 0.17 13.46 8.58
C ALA A 98 1.48 12.67 8.72
N THR A 99 1.43 11.38 8.40
CA THR A 99 2.60 10.49 8.35
C THR A 99 3.15 10.36 6.94
N ILE A 100 2.30 10.54 5.93
CA ILE A 100 2.66 10.52 4.50
C ILE A 100 2.14 11.79 3.84
N VAL A 101 3.02 12.55 3.20
CA VAL A 101 2.66 13.77 2.45
C VAL A 101 3.12 13.63 0.99
N PRO A 102 2.20 13.67 0.01
CA PRO A 102 2.57 13.74 -1.40
C PRO A 102 3.39 14.99 -1.72
N LYS A 103 4.38 14.84 -2.60
CA LYS A 103 5.16 15.95 -3.15
C LYS A 103 4.41 16.71 -4.24
N ASP A 104 3.50 16.03 -4.93
CA ASP A 104 2.51 16.67 -5.78
C ASP A 104 1.34 17.17 -4.92
N PRO A 105 1.10 18.50 -4.82
CA PRO A 105 0.06 19.07 -3.97
C PRO A 105 -1.36 18.76 -4.45
N THR A 106 -1.52 18.30 -5.70
CA THR A 106 -2.83 17.92 -6.26
C THR A 106 -3.15 16.44 -6.05
N ALA A 107 -2.16 15.63 -5.65
CA ALA A 107 -2.33 14.20 -5.46
C ALA A 107 -3.15 13.87 -4.20
N SER A 108 -3.98 12.85 -4.32
CA SER A 108 -4.74 12.26 -3.20
C SER A 108 -4.32 10.82 -3.00
N ILE A 109 -4.15 10.39 -1.75
CA ILE A 109 -3.66 9.05 -1.38
C ILE A 109 -4.62 8.32 -0.43
N GLY A 110 -4.56 6.99 -0.44
CA GLY A 110 -5.26 6.15 0.53
C GLY A 110 -6.71 5.83 0.20
N GLN A 111 -7.11 5.97 -1.07
CA GLN A 111 -8.45 5.61 -1.50
C GLN A 111 -8.72 4.11 -1.28
N ARG A 112 -9.98 3.77 -0.99
CA ARG A 112 -10.49 2.38 -0.85
C ARG A 112 -11.81 2.22 -1.61
N ARG A 113 -11.91 2.80 -2.81
CA ARG A 113 -13.10 2.74 -3.69
C ARG A 113 -12.99 1.61 -4.71
N GLY A 114 -11.78 1.37 -5.25
CA GLY A 114 -11.51 0.32 -6.24
C GLY A 114 -10.09 0.40 -6.77
N PHE A 115 -9.75 -0.43 -7.75
CA PHE A 115 -8.45 -0.41 -8.40
C PHE A 115 -8.27 0.86 -9.23
N SER A 116 -7.06 1.41 -9.21
CA SER A 116 -6.66 2.44 -10.18
C SER A 116 -6.43 1.82 -11.57
N LYS A 117 -6.21 2.67 -12.57
CA LYS A 117 -5.75 2.19 -13.89
C LYS A 117 -4.40 1.48 -13.80
N VAL A 118 -3.50 1.96 -12.95
CA VAL A 118 -2.14 1.43 -12.81
C VAL A 118 -2.17 0.09 -12.07
N ASP A 119 -3.00 -0.05 -11.01
CA ASP A 119 -3.25 -1.31 -10.31
C ASP A 119 -3.65 -2.42 -11.31
N LEU A 120 -4.62 -2.14 -12.19
CA LEU A 120 -5.09 -3.09 -13.19
C LEU A 120 -4.03 -3.40 -14.25
N GLN A 121 -3.25 -2.40 -14.69
CA GLN A 121 -2.17 -2.61 -15.66
C GLN A 121 -1.07 -3.51 -15.09
N GLN A 122 -0.66 -3.28 -13.84
CA GLN A 122 0.34 -4.12 -13.20
C GLN A 122 -0.19 -5.54 -12.96
N LEU A 123 -1.44 -5.67 -12.51
CA LEU A 123 -2.07 -6.98 -12.31
C LEU A 123 -2.12 -7.80 -13.61
N ASN A 124 -2.57 -7.20 -14.72
CA ASN A 124 -2.63 -7.84 -16.04
C ASN A 124 -1.26 -8.06 -16.70
N LYS A 125 -0.20 -7.43 -16.18
CA LYS A 125 1.17 -7.64 -16.67
C LYS A 125 1.88 -8.74 -15.89
N LEU A 126 1.51 -8.93 -14.62
CA LEU A 126 2.05 -9.97 -13.76
C LEU A 126 1.48 -11.37 -14.08
N TYR A 127 0.26 -11.42 -14.62
CA TYR A 127 -0.49 -12.63 -14.96
C TYR A 127 -1.01 -12.57 -16.40
#